data_AF-A0A7K4UM40-F1
#
_entry.id   AF-A0A7K4UM40-F1
#
_cell.length_a   1.000
_cell.length_b   1.000
_cell.length_c   1.000
_cell.angle_alpha   90.00
_cell.angle_beta   90.00
_cell.angle_gamma   90.00
#
_symmetry.space_group_name_H-M   'P 1'
#
loop_
_entity.id
_entity.type
_entity.pdbx_description
1 polymer ?
#
loop_
_entity_poly.entity_id
_entity_poly.type
_entity_poly.pdbx_seq_one_letter_code
_entity_poly.pdbx_strand_id
1 'polypeptide(L)'
;PYYAGINQNLYVQASLHSSDPLLQLFLDTCVTSPTPHNFTRGSYAIIENGCVKDPTYAKYSSPHRHILRFGFNAFQFIQGNSEVYLQCELVVCRAYDYSSRCYQGCVHRSKREASS
;
A
#
# COMPACT_ATOMS: atom_id res chain seq x y z
N PRO A 1 -14.99 6.75 10.90
CA PRO A 1 -13.69 6.18 11.32
C PRO A 1 -13.87 4.67 11.57
N TYR A 2 -12.81 3.88 11.44
CA TYR A 2 -12.80 2.46 11.80
C TYR A 2 -12.04 2.30 13.12
N TYR A 3 -12.62 1.63 14.10
CA TYR A 3 -12.00 1.41 15.41
C TYR A 3 -11.38 0.01 15.47
N ALA A 4 -10.15 -0.06 15.94
CA ALA A 4 -9.41 -1.31 16.06
C ALA A 4 -8.55 -1.32 17.32
N GLY A 5 -8.43 -2.48 17.96
CA GLY A 5 -7.45 -2.68 19.03
C GLY A 5 -6.03 -2.78 18.48
N ILE A 6 -5.04 -2.43 19.29
CA ILE A 6 -3.63 -2.65 18.95
C ILE A 6 -3.42 -4.14 18.61
N ASN A 7 -2.63 -4.42 17.58
CA ASN A 7 -2.36 -5.75 17.02
C ASN A 7 -3.56 -6.48 16.42
N GLN A 8 -4.74 -5.85 16.32
CA GLN A 8 -5.86 -6.41 15.58
C GLN A 8 -5.57 -6.34 14.09
N ASN A 9 -5.79 -7.43 13.35
CA ASN A 9 -5.62 -7.44 11.90
C ASN A 9 -6.67 -6.55 11.22
N LEU A 10 -6.22 -5.62 10.37
CA LEU A 10 -7.04 -4.76 9.54
C LEU A 10 -7.08 -5.31 8.12
N TYR A 11 -8.26 -5.31 7.50
CA TYR A 11 -8.45 -5.79 6.14
C TYR A 11 -8.88 -4.63 5.25
N VAL A 12 -8.13 -4.38 4.18
CA VAL A 12 -8.38 -3.31 3.22
C VAL A 12 -8.64 -3.91 1.85
N GLN A 13 -9.70 -3.43 1.20
CA GLN A 13 -10.01 -3.74 -0.20
C GLN A 13 -10.06 -2.43 -0.99
N ALA A 14 -9.43 -2.42 -2.15
CA ALA A 14 -9.67 -1.41 -3.17
C ALA A 14 -10.20 -2.09 -4.44
N SER A 15 -11.15 -1.43 -5.09
CA SER A 15 -11.77 -1.90 -6.33
C SER A 15 -11.80 -0.78 -7.36
N LEU A 16 -11.38 -1.10 -8.57
CA LEU A 16 -11.52 -0.24 -9.74
C LEU A 16 -12.87 -0.53 -10.39
N HIS A 17 -13.72 0.48 -10.46
CA HIS A 17 -14.99 0.41 -11.19
C HIS A 17 -14.76 0.80 -12.64
N SER A 18 -14.65 -0.19 -13.52
CA SER A 18 -14.48 -0.01 -14.97
C SER A 18 -15.20 -1.13 -15.72
N SER A 19 -15.66 -0.83 -16.93
CA SER A 19 -16.20 -1.83 -17.87
C SER A 19 -15.11 -2.58 -18.65
N ASP A 20 -13.87 -2.11 -18.63
CA ASP A 20 -12.75 -2.74 -19.33
C ASP A 20 -12.20 -3.93 -18.50
N PRO A 21 -12.39 -5.19 -18.97
CA PRO A 21 -11.95 -6.38 -18.24
C PRO A 21 -10.42 -6.56 -18.24
N LEU A 22 -9.70 -5.79 -19.08
CA LEU A 22 -8.25 -5.83 -19.19
C LEU A 22 -7.56 -4.82 -18.28
N LEU A 23 -8.25 -4.14 -17.37
CA LEU A 23 -7.59 -3.31 -16.36
C LEU A 23 -7.26 -4.12 -15.11
N GLN A 24 -6.08 -3.86 -14.54
CA GLN A 24 -5.66 -4.41 -13.26
C GLN A 24 -5.18 -3.33 -12.32
N LEU A 25 -5.38 -3.54 -11.03
CA LEU A 25 -4.84 -2.69 -9.97
C LEU A 25 -3.53 -3.25 -9.42
N PHE A 26 -2.62 -2.35 -9.10
CA PHE A 26 -1.40 -2.61 -8.37
C PHE A 26 -1.27 -1.65 -7.19
N LEU A 27 -0.86 -2.18 -6.05
CA LEU A 27 -0.60 -1.40 -4.84
C LEU A 27 0.84 -0.94 -4.85
N ASP A 28 1.09 0.32 -5.19
CA ASP A 28 2.45 0.84 -5.30
C ASP A 28 2.98 1.28 -3.94
N THR A 29 2.29 2.18 -3.26
CA THR A 29 2.77 2.75 -2.01
C THR A 29 1.61 2.92 -1.04
N CYS A 30 1.77 2.52 0.21
CA CYS A 30 0.81 2.76 1.29
C CYS A 30 1.56 3.28 2.50
N VAL A 31 1.17 4.46 2.97
CA VAL A 31 1.81 5.16 4.08
C VAL A 31 0.74 5.55 5.09
N THR A 32 1.11 5.45 6.36
CA THR A 32 0.27 5.85 7.48
C THR A 32 0.80 7.10 8.16
N SER A 33 -0.08 7.90 8.73
CA SER A 33 0.27 9.13 9.45
C SER A 33 -0.59 9.31 10.70
N PRO A 34 -0.05 9.91 11.78
CA PRO A 34 -0.85 10.36 12.92
C PRO A 34 -1.70 11.61 12.61
N THR A 35 -1.59 12.18 11.41
CA THR A 35 -2.35 13.37 10.99
C THR A 35 -2.95 13.18 9.59
N PRO A 36 -4.09 13.82 9.28
CA PRO A 36 -4.73 13.67 7.98
C PRO A 36 -4.02 14.39 6.82
N HIS A 37 -3.05 15.27 7.09
CA HIS A 37 -2.51 16.19 6.09
C HIS A 37 -1.02 16.01 5.77
N ASN A 38 -0.26 15.32 6.62
CA ASN A 38 1.18 15.14 6.44
C ASN A 38 1.57 13.66 6.45
N PHE A 39 1.87 13.10 5.29
CA PHE A 39 2.30 11.70 5.12
C PHE A 39 3.82 11.55 4.90
N THR A 40 4.59 12.63 5.08
CA THR A 40 6.05 12.61 4.88
C THR A 40 6.82 12.58 6.20
N ARG A 41 6.40 13.36 7.20
CA ARG A 41 7.08 13.45 8.49
C ARG A 41 6.43 12.56 9.52
N GLY A 42 7.22 11.69 10.17
CA GLY A 42 6.72 10.81 11.22
C GLY A 42 5.71 9.79 10.72
N SER A 43 5.74 9.49 9.41
CA SER A 43 4.88 8.50 8.79
C SER A 43 5.50 7.11 8.85
N TYR A 44 4.66 6.09 8.70
CA TYR A 44 5.08 4.70 8.68
C TYR A 44 4.61 4.03 7.38
N ALA A 45 5.54 3.49 6.61
CA ALA A 45 5.25 2.84 5.34
C ALA A 45 4.82 1.39 5.56
N ILE A 46 3.67 1.03 4.99
CA ILE A 46 3.20 -0.36 4.88
C ILE A 46 3.82 -1.01 3.63
N ILE A 47 3.76 -0.28 2.51
CA ILE A 47 4.37 -0.62 1.22
C ILE A 47 5.01 0.64 0.67
N GLU A 48 6.17 0.49 0.02
CA GLU A 48 6.86 1.58 -0.70
C GLU A 48 7.42 1.03 -2.02
N ASN A 49 7.08 1.66 -3.15
CA ASN A 49 7.51 1.23 -4.50
C ASN A 49 7.24 -0.25 -4.80
N GLY A 50 6.09 -0.76 -4.36
CA GLY A 50 5.65 -2.14 -4.51
C GLY A 50 6.32 -3.11 -3.52
N CYS A 51 7.22 -2.63 -2.67
CA CYS A 51 7.94 -3.43 -1.70
C CYS A 51 7.28 -3.36 -0.33
N VAL A 52 6.99 -4.51 0.26
CA VAL A 52 6.44 -4.62 1.62
C VAL A 52 7.46 -4.11 2.62
N LYS A 53 7.00 -3.26 3.54
CA LYS A 53 7.79 -2.68 4.65
C LYS A 53 7.26 -3.10 6.01
N ASP A 54 5.94 -3.24 6.13
CA ASP A 54 5.31 -3.73 7.34
C ASP A 54 5.41 -5.28 7.41
N PRO A 55 6.00 -5.84 8.47
CA PRO A 55 6.18 -7.29 8.61
C PRO A 55 4.87 -8.06 8.85
N THR A 56 3.80 -7.37 9.24
CA THR A 56 2.46 -7.92 9.45
C THR A 56 1.61 -7.87 8.18
N TYR A 57 2.13 -7.27 7.10
CA TYR A 57 1.43 -7.18 5.83
C TYR A 57 1.16 -8.56 5.23
N ALA A 58 -0.08 -8.77 4.79
CA ALA A 58 -0.49 -9.95 4.05
C ALA A 58 -1.29 -9.56 2.81
N LYS A 59 -0.95 -10.14 1.66
CA LYS A 59 -1.77 -10.05 0.44
C LYS A 59 -2.83 -11.15 0.46
N TYR A 60 -4.08 -10.80 0.17
CA TYR A 60 -5.18 -11.74 0.10
C TYR A 60 -5.63 -11.97 -1.35
N SER A 61 -6.14 -13.18 -1.62
CA SER A 61 -6.68 -13.53 -2.94
C SER A 61 -7.86 -12.64 -3.30
N SER A 62 -7.85 -12.12 -4.53
CA SER A 62 -8.95 -11.32 -5.10
C SER A 62 -9.56 -12.07 -6.28
N PRO A 63 -10.89 -12.05 -6.44
CA PRO A 63 -11.57 -12.81 -7.50
C PRO A 63 -11.30 -12.22 -8.90
N HIS A 64 -10.92 -10.95 -8.99
CA HIS A 64 -10.66 -10.24 -10.24
C HIS A 64 -9.42 -9.34 -10.13
N ARG A 65 -8.76 -9.06 -11.27
CA ARG A 65 -7.54 -8.23 -11.34
C ARG A 65 -7.77 -6.76 -11.02
N HIS A 66 -9.01 -6.27 -11.14
CA HIS A 66 -9.42 -4.91 -10.79
C HIS A 66 -9.74 -4.75 -9.29
N ILE A 67 -9.53 -5.80 -8.48
CA ILE A 67 -9.69 -5.78 -7.03
C ILE A 67 -8.35 -6.16 -6.39
N LEU A 68 -7.94 -5.41 -5.38
CA LEU A 68 -6.83 -5.78 -4.50
C LEU A 68 -7.34 -5.88 -3.07
N ARG A 69 -6.79 -6.84 -2.33
CA ARG A 69 -7.07 -7.09 -0.93
C ARG A 69 -5.76 -7.30 -0.20
N PHE A 70 -5.59 -6.60 0.90
CA PHE A 70 -4.45 -6.75 1.79
C PHE A 70 -4.87 -6.53 3.23
N GLY A 71 -4.02 -6.92 4.16
CA GLY A 71 -4.17 -6.59 5.56
C GLY A 71 -2.84 -6.31 6.22
N PHE A 72 -2.91 -5.70 7.40
CA PHE A 72 -1.81 -5.37 8.28
C PHE A 72 -2.36 -5.17 9.69
N ASN A 73 -1.52 -5.32 10.71
CA ASN A 73 -1.98 -5.16 12.08
C ASN A 73 -2.13 -3.68 12.45
N ALA A 74 -3.18 -3.38 13.20
CA ALA A 74 -3.37 -2.06 13.79
C ALA A 74 -2.25 -1.74 14.79
N PHE A 75 -1.79 -0.50 14.76
CA PHE A 75 -0.79 0.04 15.67
C PHE A 75 -1.13 1.49 16.03
N GLN A 76 -0.34 2.07 16.92
CA GLN A 76 -0.45 3.48 17.30
C GLN A 76 0.93 4.14 17.26
N PHE A 77 0.96 5.43 16.98
CA PHE A 77 2.19 6.22 17.08
C PHE A 77 2.49 6.53 18.55
N ILE A 78 3.76 6.49 18.95
CA ILE A 78 4.21 6.70 20.35
C ILE A 78 3.88 8.12 20.85
N GLN A 79 3.83 9.10 19.95
CA GLN A 79 3.48 10.50 20.25
C GLN A 79 2.41 10.95 19.25
N GLY A 80 1.21 11.25 19.72
CA GLY A 80 0.13 11.75 18.88
C GLY A 80 -1.27 11.33 19.35
N ASN A 81 -2.26 11.62 18.51
CA ASN A 81 -3.62 11.14 18.67
C ASN A 81 -3.68 9.63 18.39
N SER A 82 -4.69 8.95 18.93
CA SER A 82 -4.96 7.53 18.67
C SER A 82 -5.45 7.23 17.25
N GLU A 83 -5.62 8.28 16.43
CA GLU A 83 -6.05 8.17 15.04
C GLU A 83 -4.86 7.91 14.12
N VAL A 84 -5.03 6.96 13.21
CA VAL A 84 -4.08 6.66 12.16
C VAL A 84 -4.78 6.82 10.82
N TYR A 85 -4.18 7.62 9.95
CA TYR A 85 -4.66 7.89 8.60
C TYR A 85 -3.84 7.04 7.63
N LEU A 86 -4.51 6.35 6.71
CA LEU A 86 -3.88 5.53 5.67
C LEU A 86 -4.06 6.22 4.31
N GLN A 87 -2.95 6.42 3.61
CA GLN A 87 -2.95 6.89 2.23
C GLN A 87 -2.26 5.85 1.35
N CYS A 88 -2.92 5.45 0.27
CA CYS A 88 -2.36 4.51 -0.69
C CYS A 88 -2.39 5.06 -2.11
N GLU A 89 -1.30 4.86 -2.83
CA GLU A 89 -1.16 5.07 -4.26
C GLU A 89 -1.45 3.76 -5.00
N LEU A 90 -2.50 3.79 -5.81
CA LEU A 90 -2.92 2.67 -6.65
C LEU A 90 -2.55 2.97 -8.10
N VAL A 91 -1.94 2.00 -8.76
CA VAL A 91 -1.61 2.08 -10.18
C VAL A 91 -2.58 1.21 -10.97
N VAL A 92 -3.15 1.77 -12.04
CA VAL A 92 -3.97 1.06 -13.00
C VAL A 92 -3.11 0.73 -14.22
N CYS A 93 -3.04 -0.55 -14.60
CA CYS A 93 -2.36 -0.97 -15.82
C CYS A 93 -3.27 -1.82 -16.69
N ARG A 94 -2.90 -1.94 -17.97
CA ARG A 94 -3.44 -3.01 -18.81
C ARG A 94 -2.90 -4.36 -18.34
N ALA A 95 -3.77 -5.36 -18.28
CA ALA A 95 -3.43 -6.73 -18.00
C ALA A 95 -2.51 -7.26 -19.10
N TYR A 96 -1.55 -8.10 -18.71
CA TYR A 96 -0.56 -8.70 -19.62
C TYR A 96 0.40 -7.72 -20.30
N ASP A 97 0.38 -6.43 -19.96
CA ASP A 97 1.48 -5.54 -20.31
C ASP A 97 2.64 -5.74 -19.33
N TYR A 98 3.55 -6.64 -19.69
CA TYR A 98 4.70 -7.01 -18.86
C TYR A 98 5.72 -5.87 -18.66
N SER A 99 5.64 -4.81 -19.46
CA SER A 99 6.49 -3.62 -19.31
C SER A 99 5.93 -2.63 -18.27
N SER A 100 4.65 -2.75 -17.94
CA SER A 100 3.93 -1.83 -17.06
C SER A 100 4.44 -1.85 -15.62
N ARG A 101 4.22 -0.74 -14.90
CA ARG A 101 4.54 -0.61 -13.47
C ARG A 101 3.96 -1.74 -12.62
N CYS A 102 2.78 -2.26 -12.97
CA CYS A 102 2.13 -3.36 -12.25
C CYS A 102 2.93 -4.67 -12.29
N TYR A 103 3.62 -4.95 -13.40
CA TYR A 103 4.43 -6.17 -13.56
C TYR A 103 5.87 -6.00 -13.06
N GLN A 104 6.35 -4.76 -12.91
CA GLN A 104 7.65 -4.49 -12.28
C GLN A 104 7.69 -4.92 -10.80
N GLY A 105 6.54 -4.98 -10.12
CA GLY A 105 6.45 -5.46 -8.74
C GLY A 105 7.21 -4.57 -7.76
N CYS A 106 7.98 -5.18 -6.86
CA CYS A 106 8.82 -4.45 -5.91
C CYS A 106 10.08 -3.92 -6.62
N VAL A 107 10.25 -2.59 -6.59
CA VAL A 107 11.44 -1.92 -7.15
C VAL A 107 12.24 -1.31 -6.01
N HIS A 108 13.38 -1.92 -5.69
CA HIS A 108 14.33 -1.33 -4.76
C HIS A 108 15.09 -0.20 -5.44
N ARG A 109 15.16 0.96 -4.78
CA ARG A 109 16.08 2.03 -5.20
C ARG A 109 17.50 1.50 -5.00
N SER A 110 18.27 1.31 -6.07
CA SER A 110 19.70 1.03 -5.92
C SER A 110 20.35 2.21 -5.21
N LYS A 111 21.20 1.93 -4.19
CA LYS A 111 22.10 2.97 -3.67
C LYS A 111 22.91 3.46 -4.86
N ARG A 112 22.83 4.76 -5.18
CA ARG A 112 23.82 5.35 -6.09
C ARG A 112 25.17 5.20 -5.39
N GLU A 113 26.09 4.47 -5.99
CA GLU A 113 27.49 4.54 -5.59
C GLU A 113 27.91 6.01 -5.77
N ALA A 114 28.20 6.67 -4.66
CA ALA A 114 28.92 7.93 -4.75
C ALA A 114 30.34 7.55 -5.19
N SER A 115 30.69 7.80 -6.46
CA SER A 115 32.08 7.72 -6.90
C SER A 115 32.93 8.56 -5.95
N SER A 116 33.92 7.92 -5.34
CA SER A 116 34.97 8.58 -4.55
C SER A 116 35.94 9.32 -5.46
#